data_AF-A0AAU9SQ69-F1
#
_entry.id   AF-A0AAU9SQ69-F1
#
_cell.length_a   1.000
_cell.length_b   1.000
_cell.length_c   1.000
_cell.angle_alpha   90.00
_cell.angle_beta   90.00
_cell.angle_gamma   90.00
#
_symmetry.space_group_name_H-M   'P 1'
#
loop_
_entity.id
_entity.type
_entity.pdbx_description
1 polymer ?
#
loop_
_entity_poly.entity_id
_entity_poly.type
_entity_poly.pdbx_seq_one_letter_code
_entity_poly.pdbx_strand_id
1 'polypeptide(L)'
;MVGLSLGEKLFIQGGIAQGLRTDGRKRLTYRSISVETGVIEQVNGSARVKMGATDVVASVKVSVLEILSVSRLPEISITTQVKMTRFWTDNVVAKLWLWHLLFPSASTNIE
;
A
#
# COMPACT_ATOMS: atom_id res chain seq x y z
N MET A 1 4.09 20.83 -9.18
CA MET A 1 3.80 20.59 -7.74
C MET A 1 3.50 21.94 -7.11
N VAL A 2 2.28 22.16 -6.65
CA VAL A 2 1.94 23.37 -5.90
C VAL A 2 2.50 23.20 -4.50
N GLY A 3 3.40 24.10 -4.08
CA GLY A 3 3.93 24.11 -2.72
C GLY A 3 2.93 24.72 -1.75
N LEU A 4 3.06 24.39 -0.47
CA LEU A 4 2.24 25.01 0.58
C LEU A 4 2.49 26.51 0.63
N SER A 5 1.40 27.28 0.76
CA SER A 5 1.44 28.72 0.97
C SER A 5 2.09 29.08 2.31
N LEU A 6 2.50 30.34 2.46
CA LEU A 6 3.09 30.82 3.71
C LEU A 6 2.10 30.70 4.89
N GLY A 7 0.82 31.01 4.66
CA GLY A 7 -0.23 30.91 5.68
C GLY A 7 -0.43 29.48 6.19
N GLU A 8 -0.47 28.50 5.29
CA GLU A 8 -0.60 27.07 5.67
C GLU A 8 0.60 26.59 6.49
N LYS A 9 1.81 27.00 6.12
CA LYS A 9 3.02 26.67 6.88
C LYS A 9 2.98 27.23 8.29
N LEU A 10 2.62 28.50 8.43
CA LEU A 10 2.51 29.18 9.73
C LEU A 10 1.41 28.54 10.60
N PHE A 11 0.27 28.18 10.00
CA PHE A 11 -0.81 27.50 10.70
C PHE A 11 -0.37 26.14 11.27
N ILE A 12 0.33 25.33 10.46
CA ILE A 12 0.85 24.03 10.90
C ILE A 12 1.88 24.20 12.03
N GLN A 13 2.79 25.17 11.92
CA GLN A 13 3.80 25.46 12.94
C GLN A 13 3.16 25.92 14.26
N GLY A 14 2.18 26.84 14.19
CA GLY A 14 1.44 27.33 15.35
C GLY A 14 0.66 26.22 16.07
N GLY A 15 -0.03 25.36 15.30
CA GLY A 15 -0.74 24.21 15.86
C GLY A 15 0.20 23.26 16.62
N ILE A 16 1.38 22.96 16.06
CA ILE A 16 2.39 22.11 16.72
C ILE A 16 2.89 22.74 18.03
N ALA A 17 3.09 24.05 18.07
CA ALA A 17 3.49 24.77 19.29
C ALA A 17 2.42 24.68 20.40
N GLN A 18 1.14 24.63 20.00
CA GLN A 18 -0.01 24.43 20.89
C GLN A 18 -0.28 22.94 21.19
N GLY A 19 0.52 22.01 20.65
CA GLY A 19 0.36 20.57 20.85
C GLY A 19 -0.80 19.94 20.06
N LEU A 20 -1.36 20.66 19.09
CA LEU A 20 -2.51 20.28 18.27
C LEU A 20 -2.10 20.02 16.81
N ARG A 21 -2.89 19.19 16.13
CA ARG A 21 -2.79 18.94 14.69
C ARG A 21 -4.01 19.49 13.98
N THR A 22 -3.94 19.57 12.65
CA THR A 22 -5.03 20.10 11.80
C THR A 22 -6.35 19.32 11.92
N ASP A 23 -6.31 18.06 12.37
CA ASP A 23 -7.49 17.22 12.59
C ASP A 23 -7.86 17.09 14.09
N GLY A 24 -7.40 18.02 14.94
CA GLY A 24 -7.77 18.10 16.36
C GLY A 24 -7.08 17.09 17.28
N ARG A 25 -6.23 16.22 16.74
CA ARG A 25 -5.47 15.23 17.52
C ARG A 25 -4.31 15.89 18.27
N LYS A 26 -3.94 15.31 19.42
CA LYS A 26 -2.69 15.67 20.10
C LYS A 26 -1.50 15.32 19.22
N ARG A 27 -0.38 16.03 19.41
CA ARG A 27 0.86 15.84 18.66
C ARG A 27 1.36 14.39 18.58
N LEU A 28 1.22 13.62 19.66
CA LEU A 28 1.72 12.24 19.78
C LEU A 28 0.65 11.16 19.56
N THR A 29 -0.58 11.54 19.19
CA THR A 29 -1.67 10.60 19.00
C THR A 29 -1.73 10.15 17.55
N TYR A 30 -1.60 8.83 17.33
CA TYR A 30 -1.79 8.21 16.02
C TYR A 30 -3.21 8.39 15.50
N ARG A 31 -3.41 8.13 14.20
CA ARG A 31 -4.77 8.08 13.64
C ARG A 31 -5.37 6.72 13.99
N SER A 32 -6.69 6.59 13.93
CA SER A 32 -7.33 5.28 13.97
C SER A 32 -6.71 4.37 12.90
N ILE A 33 -6.35 3.16 13.32
CA ILE A 33 -5.80 2.10 12.48
C ILE A 33 -6.84 0.98 12.47
N SER A 34 -7.30 0.59 11.29
CA SER A 34 -8.11 -0.63 11.12
C SER A 34 -7.32 -1.65 10.31
N VAL A 35 -7.29 -2.89 10.80
CA VAL A 35 -6.61 -4.00 10.15
C VAL A 35 -7.63 -5.06 9.78
N GLU A 36 -7.69 -5.39 8.50
CA GLU A 36 -8.50 -6.47 7.96
C GLU A 36 -7.51 -7.55 7.45
N THR A 37 -7.68 -8.80 7.88
CA THR A 37 -6.84 -9.93 7.43
C THR A 37 -7.62 -10.80 6.45
N GLY A 38 -6.93 -11.52 5.56
CA GLY A 38 -7.59 -12.42 4.60
C GLY A 38 -8.34 -11.71 3.47
N VAL A 39 -7.96 -10.47 3.13
CA VAL A 39 -8.61 -9.65 2.10
C VAL A 39 -8.40 -10.20 0.68
N ILE A 40 -7.28 -10.86 0.44
CA ILE A 40 -6.96 -11.53 -0.82
C ILE A 40 -6.89 -13.03 -0.55
N GLU A 41 -7.79 -13.80 -1.14
CA GLU A 41 -7.90 -15.25 -0.96
C GLU A 41 -6.83 -16.04 -1.72
N GLN A 42 -6.31 -15.49 -2.82
CA GLN A 42 -5.33 -16.15 -3.71
C GLN A 42 -3.91 -16.24 -3.13
N VAL A 43 -3.65 -15.65 -1.96
CA VAL A 43 -2.31 -15.55 -1.35
C VAL A 43 -2.31 -16.24 0.00
N ASN A 44 -1.13 -16.72 0.44
CA ASN A 44 -1.00 -17.44 1.71
C ASN A 44 -1.35 -16.56 2.92
N GLY A 45 -1.07 -15.26 2.84
CA GLY A 45 -1.45 -14.29 3.84
C GLY A 45 -1.68 -12.93 3.21
N SER A 46 -2.72 -12.24 3.67
CA SER A 46 -3.02 -10.86 3.25
C SER A 46 -3.51 -10.03 4.41
N ALA A 47 -3.17 -8.74 4.38
CA ALA A 47 -3.63 -7.74 5.33
C ALA A 47 -3.88 -6.42 4.61
N ARG A 48 -5.03 -5.79 4.89
CA ARG A 48 -5.32 -4.40 4.53
C ARG A 48 -5.31 -3.55 5.77
N VAL A 49 -4.51 -2.50 5.74
CA VAL A 49 -4.36 -1.55 6.85
C VAL A 49 -4.82 -0.18 6.36
N LYS A 50 -5.85 0.36 7.00
CA LYS A 50 -6.28 1.73 6.77
C LYS A 50 -5.85 2.59 7.96
N MET A 51 -5.10 3.64 7.66
CA MET A 51 -4.70 4.67 8.60
C MET A 51 -5.21 6.03 8.08
N GLY A 52 -6.48 6.31 8.33
CA GLY A 52 -7.14 7.50 7.80
C GLY A 52 -7.30 7.50 6.29
N ALA A 53 -6.61 8.43 5.63
CA ALA A 53 -6.64 8.57 4.17
C ALA A 53 -5.61 7.67 3.47
N THR A 54 -4.75 6.99 4.25
CA THR A 54 -3.78 6.05 3.72
C THR A 54 -4.36 4.64 3.82
N ASP A 55 -4.42 3.96 2.69
CA ASP A 55 -4.84 2.57 2.56
C ASP A 55 -3.68 1.76 1.98
N VAL A 56 -3.25 0.72 2.69
CA VAL A 56 -2.14 -0.14 2.32
C VAL A 56 -2.61 -1.57 2.32
N VAL A 57 -2.32 -2.29 1.24
CA VAL A 57 -2.57 -3.73 1.14
C VAL A 57 -1.24 -4.44 1.04
N ALA A 58 -1.01 -5.41 1.91
CA ALA A 58 0.15 -6.28 1.91
C ALA A 58 -0.29 -7.73 1.69
N SER A 59 0.52 -8.48 0.94
CA SER A 59 0.31 -9.91 0.71
C SER A 59 1.64 -10.65 0.75
N VAL A 60 1.57 -11.92 1.15
CA VAL A 60 2.70 -12.84 1.19
C VAL A 60 2.37 -14.02 0.30
N LYS A 61 3.27 -14.32 -0.63
CA LYS A 61 3.21 -15.49 -1.50
C LYS A 61 4.47 -16.31 -1.28
N VAL A 62 4.28 -17.60 -0.99
CA VAL A 62 5.39 -18.54 -0.84
C VAL A 62 5.47 -19.41 -2.09
N SER A 63 6.67 -19.55 -2.64
CA SER A 63 6.96 -20.44 -3.76
C SER A 63 8.17 -21.29 -3.43
N VAL A 64 8.04 -22.60 -3.60
CA VAL A 64 9.18 -23.52 -3.51
C VAL A 64 9.88 -23.52 -4.86
N LEU A 65 11.19 -23.24 -4.84
CA LEU A 65 12.05 -23.34 -6.02
C LEU A 65 12.83 -24.65 -5.92
N GLU A 66 12.89 -25.39 -7.02
CA GLU A 66 13.65 -26.63 -7.10
C GLU A 66 15.15 -26.33 -7.17
N ILE A 67 15.94 -27.09 -6.41
CA ILE A 67 17.38 -26.90 -6.33
C ILE A 67 18.05 -27.76 -7.40
N LEU A 68 18.55 -27.12 -8.47
CA LEU A 68 19.23 -27.80 -9.58
C LEU A 68 20.65 -28.29 -9.23
N SER A 69 21.16 -28.03 -8.02
CA SER A 69 22.47 -28.54 -7.57
C SER A 69 22.53 -28.82 -6.05
N VAL A 70 22.86 -30.07 -5.71
CA VAL A 70 22.97 -30.60 -4.33
C VAL A 70 24.10 -29.94 -3.52
N SER A 71 24.92 -29.08 -4.13
CA SER A 71 26.05 -28.41 -3.48
C SER A 71 25.69 -27.13 -2.72
N ARG A 72 24.46 -26.61 -2.84
CA ARG A 72 24.03 -25.41 -2.11
C ARG A 72 23.15 -25.80 -0.93
N LEU A 73 23.49 -25.31 0.27
CA LEU A 73 22.64 -25.47 1.46
C LEU A 73 21.26 -24.83 1.20
N PRO A 74 20.19 -25.32 1.85
CA PRO A 74 18.87 -24.70 1.71
C PRO A 74 18.91 -23.27 2.23
N GLU A 75 18.73 -22.30 1.33
CA GLU A 75 18.66 -20.86 1.64
C GLU A 75 17.21 -20.37 1.53
N ILE A 76 16.73 -19.67 2.56
CA ILE A 76 15.43 -18.98 2.51
C ILE A 76 15.69 -17.54 2.07
N SER A 77 15.06 -17.11 0.99
CA SER A 77 15.11 -15.72 0.52
C SER A 77 13.75 -15.04 0.70
N ILE A 78 13.76 -13.78 1.19
CA ILE A 78 12.57 -12.95 1.33
C ILE A 78 12.74 -11.75 0.41
N THR A 79 11.84 -11.62 -0.58
CA THR A 79 11.82 -10.46 -1.49
C THR A 79 10.60 -9.61 -1.19
N THR A 80 10.80 -8.31 -0.98
CA THR A 80 9.71 -7.35 -0.76
C THR A 80 9.55 -6.46 -2.00
N GLN A 81 8.33 -6.30 -2.48
CA GLN A 81 8.00 -5.41 -3.59
C GLN A 81 6.98 -4.38 -3.10
N VAL A 82 7.26 -3.09 -3.32
CA VAL A 82 6.38 -2.00 -2.94
C VAL A 82 5.94 -1.27 -4.20
N LYS A 83 4.63 -1.18 -4.41
CA LYS A 83 4.03 -0.45 -5.54
C LYS A 83 3.15 0.68 -5.03
N MET A 84 3.47 1.91 -5.43
CA MET A 84 2.64 3.08 -5.15
C MET A 84 1.62 3.23 -6.28
N THR A 85 0.37 2.89 -6.01
CA THR A 85 -0.73 3.07 -6.96
C THR A 85 -1.57 4.30 -6.61
N ARG A 86 -1.86 5.16 -7.60
CA ARG A 86 -2.97 6.12 -7.49
C ARG A 86 -4.27 5.35 -7.69
N PHE A 87 -4.81 4.77 -6.62
CA PHE A 87 -6.15 4.20 -6.65
C PHE A 87 -7.15 5.35 -6.44
N TRP A 88 -7.80 5.77 -7.51
CA TRP A 88 -9.00 6.59 -7.45
C TRP A 88 -10.06 5.93 -8.33
N THR A 89 -11.29 5.89 -7.82
CA THR A 89 -12.54 5.33 -8.36
C THR A 89 -12.91 3.90 -7.93
N ASP A 90 -14.04 3.82 -7.22
CA ASP A 90 -14.74 2.62 -6.77
C ASP A 90 -15.53 1.90 -7.89
N ASN A 91 -15.21 2.13 -9.16
CA ASN A 91 -15.93 1.55 -10.29
C ASN A 91 -15.12 0.44 -10.94
N VAL A 92 -15.51 -0.81 -10.69
CA VAL A 92 -14.94 -2.04 -11.27
C VAL A 92 -14.88 -1.98 -12.81
N VAL A 93 -15.83 -1.29 -13.45
CA VAL A 93 -15.90 -1.14 -14.91
C VAL A 93 -14.77 -0.26 -15.47
N ALA A 94 -14.36 0.80 -14.76
CA ALA A 94 -13.23 1.64 -15.18
C ALA A 94 -11.88 0.90 -15.07
N LYS A 95 -11.82 -0.12 -14.21
CA LYS A 95 -10.62 -0.90 -13.91
C LYS A 95 -10.20 -1.82 -15.05
N LEU A 96 -11.14 -2.42 -15.77
CA LEU A 96 -10.84 -3.34 -16.88
C LEU A 96 -10.34 -2.59 -18.12
N TRP A 97 -10.93 -1.42 -18.40
CA TRP A 97 -10.59 -0.60 -19.57
C TRP A 97 -9.23 0.10 -19.44
N LEU A 98 -8.92 0.64 -18.25
CA LEU A 98 -7.64 1.33 -18.03
C LEU A 98 -6.45 0.36 -17.99
N TRP A 99 -6.68 -0.89 -17.60
CA TRP A 99 -5.64 -1.92 -17.53
C TRP A 99 -5.14 -2.33 -18.94
N HIS A 100 -6.04 -2.52 -19.90
CA HIS A 100 -5.68 -2.79 -21.29
C HIS A 100 -4.94 -1.64 -21.97
N LEU A 101 -5.18 -0.38 -21.56
CA LEU A 101 -4.52 0.80 -22.13
C LEU A 101 -3.10 1.03 -21.58
N LEU A 102 -2.84 0.71 -20.31
CA LEU A 102 -1.54 0.96 -19.68
C LEU A 102 -0.54 -0.20 -19.80
N PHE A 103 -0.99 -1.43 -20.08
CA PHE A 103 -0.13 -2.62 -20.13
C PHE A 103 -0.50 -3.55 -21.30
N PRO A 104 -0.12 -3.22 -22.55
CA PRO A 104 -0.47 -4.02 -23.72
C PRO A 104 0.24 -5.39 -23.81
N SER A 105 1.21 -5.70 -22.93
CA SER A 105 1.99 -6.95 -22.95
C SER A 105 1.75 -7.88 -21.76
N ALA A 106 0.81 -7.59 -20.87
CA ALA A 106 0.46 -8.51 -19.79
C ALA A 106 -0.50 -9.58 -20.34
N SER A 107 0.01 -10.78 -20.64
CA SER A 107 -0.81 -11.92 -21.01
C SER A 107 -1.73 -12.29 -19.84
N THR A 108 -3.04 -12.12 -20.03
CA THR A 108 -4.07 -12.69 -19.19
C THR A 108 -4.04 -14.21 -19.31
N ASN A 109 -3.34 -14.89 -18.40
CA ASN A 109 -3.67 -16.28 -18.09
C ASN A 109 -4.80 -16.22 -17.06
N ILE A 110 -6.02 -16.33 -17.58
CA ILE A 110 -7.22 -16.61 -16.81
C ILE A 110 -7.48 -18.11 -17.02
N GLU A 111 -7.33 -18.89 -15.96
CA GLU A 111 -8.20 -20.04 -15.71
C GLU A 111 -9.21 -19.60 -14.65
#